data_AF-A0A7C9D0R9-F1
#
_entry.id   AF-A0A7C9D0R9-F1
#
_cell.length_a   1.000
_cell.length_b   1.000
_cell.length_c   1.000
_cell.angle_alpha   90.00
_cell.angle_beta   90.00
_cell.angle_gamma   90.00
#
_symmetry.space_group_name_H-M   'P 1'
#
loop_
_entity.id
_entity.type
_entity.pdbx_description
1 polymer ?
#
loop_
_entity_poly.entity_id
_entity_poly.type
_entity_poly.pdbx_seq_one_letter_code
_entity_poly.pdbx_strand_id
1 'polypeptide(L)'
;MNTWETGLLIASGGKNSWSDSTRGISALAWSKAKDLYEHADEYERTNDPKKLEELGHMISSLDAGDSIAVTKYFTHMLNLANLAEEVQISHPKRVRNLKKGNLAKESLPINESDIEQTLRRLIVDLKIPPQEVFETLKNQTVELVFTAHPTQSVRRSLLQKHARIRNSLNQLYAKDISPNDKQELDEA
;
A
#
# COMPACT_ATOMS: atom_id res chain seq x y z
N MET A 1 -19.93 23.22 5.06
CA MET A 1 -21.21 22.47 5.17
C MET A 1 -20.83 21.01 5.09
N ASN A 2 -20.81 20.37 6.25
CA ASN A 2 -20.01 19.19 6.55
C ASN A 2 -20.76 17.92 6.12
N THR A 3 -20.16 17.08 5.29
CA THR A 3 -20.72 15.77 4.89
C THR A 3 -19.91 14.59 5.46
N TRP A 4 -19.08 14.82 6.48
CA TRP A 4 -18.24 13.79 7.10
C TRP A 4 -18.75 13.31 8.48
N GLU A 5 -19.86 13.87 8.99
CA GLU A 5 -20.36 13.56 10.34
C GLU A 5 -21.42 12.43 10.44
N THR A 6 -21.79 11.75 9.34
CA THR A 6 -22.92 10.79 9.36
C THR A 6 -22.58 9.35 8.99
N GLY A 7 -21.38 8.86 9.30
CA GLY A 7 -20.92 7.52 8.88
C GLY A 7 -20.54 6.52 9.98
N LEU A 8 -20.81 6.78 11.26
CA LEU A 8 -20.36 5.92 12.38
C LEU A 8 -21.52 5.41 13.25
N LEU A 9 -22.58 4.93 12.60
CA LEU A 9 -23.59 4.08 13.21
C LEU A 9 -23.47 2.67 12.62
N ILE A 10 -22.47 1.91 13.10
CA ILE A 10 -22.45 0.45 12.91
C ILE A 10 -23.47 -0.15 13.89
N ALA A 11 -24.60 -0.58 13.36
CA ALA A 11 -25.63 -1.30 14.10
C ALA A 11 -25.15 -2.71 14.47
N SER A 12 -25.07 -2.94 15.79
CA SER A 12 -25.28 -4.17 16.56
C SER A 12 -25.32 -5.53 15.86
N GLY A 13 -24.41 -6.44 16.25
CA GLY A 13 -24.52 -7.85 15.89
C GLY A 13 -23.49 -8.82 16.46
N GLY A 14 -22.92 -8.60 17.66
CA GLY A 14 -22.03 -9.58 18.28
C GLY A 14 -21.59 -9.16 19.67
N LYS A 15 -22.03 -9.87 20.71
CA LYS A 15 -21.62 -9.65 22.10
C LYS A 15 -20.15 -10.07 22.27
N ASN A 16 -19.21 -9.20 21.88
CA ASN A 16 -17.82 -9.29 22.30
C ASN A 16 -17.63 -8.35 23.49
N SER A 17 -17.17 -8.90 24.61
CA SER A 17 -17.03 -8.29 25.93
C SER A 17 -15.92 -7.23 26.04
N TRP A 18 -15.64 -6.48 24.97
CA TRP A 18 -14.73 -5.34 25.01
C TRP A 18 -15.55 -4.11 25.41
N SER A 19 -15.45 -3.75 26.70
CA SER A 19 -16.22 -2.70 27.37
C SER A 19 -16.08 -1.34 26.71
N ASP A 20 -17.12 -0.49 26.85
CA ASP A 20 -17.18 0.90 26.35
C ASP A 20 -15.98 1.79 26.75
N SER A 21 -15.23 1.43 27.80
CA SER A 21 -13.97 2.10 28.15
C SER A 21 -12.89 1.97 27.07
N THR A 22 -12.84 0.85 26.36
CA THR A 22 -11.86 0.62 25.27
C THR A 22 -12.17 1.47 24.05
N ARG A 23 -13.45 1.76 23.79
CA ARG A 23 -13.88 2.66 22.71
C ARG A 23 -13.51 4.12 23.01
N GLY A 24 -13.70 4.56 24.25
CA GLY A 24 -13.30 5.91 24.68
C GLY A 24 -11.79 6.15 24.62
N ILE A 25 -10.98 5.18 25.06
CA ILE A 25 -9.52 5.25 24.99
C ILE A 25 -9.03 5.20 23.54
N SER A 26 -9.65 4.37 22.68
CA SER A 26 -9.34 4.32 21.25
C SER A 26 -9.69 5.62 20.53
N ALA A 27 -10.77 6.30 20.90
CA ALA A 27 -11.19 7.56 20.30
C ALA A 27 -10.21 8.70 20.62
N LEU A 28 -9.71 8.76 21.86
CA LEU A 28 -8.71 9.75 22.25
C LEU A 28 -7.36 9.53 21.57
N ALA A 29 -6.90 8.28 21.51
CA ALA A 29 -5.66 7.93 20.82
C ALA A 29 -5.75 8.20 19.30
N TRP A 30 -6.92 7.93 18.68
CA TRP A 30 -7.19 8.29 17.30
C TRP A 30 -7.14 9.81 17.09
N SER A 31 -7.77 10.60 17.96
CA SER A 31 -7.73 12.07 17.87
C SER A 31 -6.30 12.58 17.88
N LYS A 32 -5.47 12.10 18.82
CA LYS A 32 -4.05 12.48 18.91
C LYS A 32 -3.27 12.08 17.66
N ALA A 33 -3.50 10.87 17.14
CA ALA A 33 -2.85 10.41 15.92
C ALA A 33 -3.27 11.25 14.70
N LYS A 34 -4.55 11.65 14.62
CA LYS A 34 -5.08 12.52 13.58
C LYS A 34 -4.46 13.91 13.63
N ASP A 35 -4.37 14.51 14.82
CA ASP A 35 -3.77 15.84 14.99
C ASP A 35 -2.29 15.84 14.59
N LEU A 36 -1.54 14.79 14.98
CA LEU A 36 -0.15 14.60 14.56
C LEU A 36 -0.02 14.42 13.04
N TYR A 37 -0.93 13.65 12.41
CA TYR A 37 -0.95 13.47 10.96
C TYR A 37 -1.19 14.79 10.22
N GLU A 38 -2.14 15.61 10.67
CA GLU A 38 -2.43 16.90 10.05
C GLU A 38 -1.26 17.89 10.15
N HIS A 39 -0.55 17.92 11.28
CA HIS A 39 0.66 18.75 11.43
C HIS A 39 1.82 18.25 10.55
N ALA A 40 1.98 16.93 10.43
CA ALA A 40 2.96 16.34 9.54
C ALA A 40 2.66 16.64 8.05
N ASP A 41 1.40 16.55 7.63
CA ASP A 41 0.95 16.91 6.28
C ASP A 41 1.17 18.40 5.98
N GLU A 42 0.87 19.27 6.95
CA GLU A 42 1.13 20.71 6.80
C GLU A 42 2.63 21.01 6.69
N TYR A 43 3.47 20.32 7.47
CA TYR A 43 4.93 20.41 7.35
C TYR A 43 5.41 19.96 5.96
N GLU A 44 5.00 18.79 5.47
CA GLU A 44 5.40 18.31 4.14
C GLU A 44 4.98 19.28 3.02
N ARG A 45 3.82 19.92 3.14
CA ARG A 45 3.33 20.89 2.15
C ARG A 45 4.07 22.23 2.18
N THR A 46 4.51 22.68 3.36
CA THR A 46 5.06 24.04 3.56
C THR A 46 6.57 24.06 3.72
N ASN A 47 7.19 22.96 4.15
CA ASN A 47 8.56 22.87 4.66
C ASN A 47 8.90 23.93 5.72
N ASP A 48 7.92 24.35 6.54
CA ASP A 48 8.14 25.31 7.62
C ASP A 48 8.78 24.62 8.84
N PRO A 49 10.02 24.97 9.24
CA PRO A 49 10.68 24.39 10.41
C PRO A 49 9.88 24.56 11.72
N LYS A 50 9.04 25.59 11.82
CA LYS A 50 8.20 25.80 13.01
C LYS A 50 7.16 24.70 13.18
N LYS A 51 6.60 24.21 12.07
CA LYS A 51 5.63 23.09 12.09
C LYS A 51 6.29 21.79 12.54
N LEU A 52 7.56 21.59 12.16
CA LEU A 52 8.34 20.46 12.65
C LEU A 52 8.64 20.57 14.16
N GLU A 53 8.92 21.77 14.65
CA GLU A 53 9.12 22.02 16.08
C GLU A 53 7.83 21.78 16.89
N GLU A 54 6.69 22.28 16.41
CA GLU A 54 5.35 22.02 16.97
C GLU A 54 5.07 20.50 17.04
N LEU A 55 5.32 19.77 15.95
CA LEU A 55 5.18 18.32 15.89
C LEU A 55 6.08 17.62 16.93
N GLY A 56 7.34 18.05 17.06
CA GLY A 56 8.28 17.53 18.04
C GLY A 56 7.81 17.75 19.49
N HIS A 57 7.22 18.90 19.78
CA HIS A 57 6.61 19.17 21.08
C HIS A 57 5.39 18.29 21.34
N MET A 58 4.51 18.11 20.36
CA MET A 58 3.35 17.23 20.49
C MET A 58 3.78 15.80 20.81
N ILE A 59 4.76 15.25 20.08
CA ILE A 59 5.29 13.90 20.32
C ILE A 59 5.90 13.80 21.72
N SER A 60 6.70 14.78 22.13
CA SER A 60 7.37 14.79 23.44
C SER A 60 6.41 14.93 24.61
N SER A 61 5.19 15.43 24.37
CA SER A 61 4.14 15.60 25.39
C SER A 61 3.29 14.34 25.62
N LEU A 62 3.41 13.32 24.77
CA LEU A 62 2.65 12.08 24.90
C LEU A 62 3.14 11.28 26.11
N ASP A 63 2.20 10.72 26.88
CA ASP A 63 2.55 9.72 27.88
C ASP A 63 2.97 8.39 27.21
N ALA A 64 3.51 7.45 27.99
CA ALA A 64 3.98 6.18 27.46
C ALA A 64 2.86 5.33 26.81
N GLY A 65 1.63 5.38 27.34
CA GLY A 65 0.48 4.67 26.80
C GLY A 65 0.02 5.26 25.47
N ASP A 66 -0.11 6.58 25.41
CA ASP A 66 -0.42 7.32 24.19
C ASP A 66 0.66 7.11 23.11
N SER A 67 1.94 7.18 23.49
CA SER A 67 3.07 6.99 22.59
C SER A 67 3.01 5.62 21.90
N ILE A 68 2.70 4.57 22.66
CA ILE A 68 2.53 3.21 22.11
C ILE A 68 1.32 3.16 21.17
N ALA A 69 0.20 3.75 21.55
CA ALA A 69 -1.02 3.74 20.75
C ALA A 69 -0.82 4.48 19.42
N VAL A 70 -0.33 5.72 19.47
CA VAL A 70 -0.03 6.57 18.31
C VAL A 70 0.97 5.89 17.38
N THR A 71 2.07 5.32 17.91
CA THR A 71 3.05 4.60 17.10
C THR A 71 2.44 3.42 16.36
N LYS A 72 1.54 2.67 17.02
CA LYS A 72 0.80 1.57 16.37
C LYS A 72 -0.11 2.07 15.26
N TYR A 73 -0.81 3.19 15.46
CA TYR A 73 -1.65 3.80 14.42
C TYR A 73 -0.83 4.15 13.18
N PHE A 74 0.28 4.89 13.32
CA PHE A 74 1.13 5.24 12.19
C PHE A 74 1.74 4.00 11.51
N THR A 75 2.15 2.99 12.29
CA THR A 75 2.64 1.71 11.75
C THR A 75 1.56 1.02 10.92
N HIS A 76 0.30 0.98 11.39
CA HIS A 76 -0.79 0.39 10.64
C HIS A 76 -1.19 1.21 9.41
N MET A 77 -1.23 2.54 9.50
CA MET A 77 -1.48 3.42 8.36
C MET A 77 -0.43 3.24 7.28
N LEU A 78 0.86 3.19 7.63
CA LEU A 78 1.94 2.95 6.68
C LEU A 78 1.82 1.58 6.02
N ASN A 79 1.52 0.53 6.80
CA ASN A 79 1.28 -0.81 6.23
C ASN A 79 0.10 -0.81 5.25
N LEU A 80 -1.00 -0.12 5.57
CA LEU A 80 -2.16 -0.02 4.68
C LEU A 80 -1.84 0.79 3.41
N ALA A 81 -1.08 1.89 3.53
CA ALA A 81 -0.62 2.68 2.39
C ALA A 81 0.27 1.82 1.47
N ASN A 82 1.21 1.05 2.04
CA ASN A 82 2.05 0.13 1.27
C ASN A 82 1.22 -0.95 0.55
N LEU A 83 0.19 -1.50 1.20
CA LEU A 83 -0.71 -2.48 0.56
C LEU A 83 -1.52 -1.85 -0.58
N ALA A 84 -2.00 -0.63 -0.41
CA ALA A 84 -2.72 0.10 -1.45
C ALA A 84 -1.80 0.40 -2.64
N GLU A 85 -0.55 0.80 -2.39
CA GLU A 85 0.46 0.98 -3.42
C GLU A 85 0.77 -0.34 -4.15
N GLU A 86 0.95 -1.45 -3.44
CA GLU A 86 1.13 -2.77 -4.07
C GLU A 86 -0.04 -3.15 -4.99
N VAL A 87 -1.29 -2.92 -4.54
CA VAL A 87 -2.49 -3.12 -5.39
C VAL A 87 -2.40 -2.26 -6.64
N GLN A 88 -2.12 -0.97 -6.48
CA GLN A 88 -2.03 -0.02 -7.58
C GLN A 88 -0.93 -0.40 -8.59
N ILE A 89 0.25 -0.80 -8.11
CA ILE A 89 1.37 -1.27 -8.94
C ILE A 89 1.02 -2.59 -9.64
N SER A 90 0.25 -3.48 -9.00
CA SER A 90 -0.16 -4.76 -9.60
C SER A 90 -1.16 -4.60 -10.76
N HIS A 91 -1.87 -3.47 -10.84
CA HIS A 91 -2.78 -3.13 -11.93
C HIS A 91 -2.30 -1.88 -12.70
N PRO A 92 -1.09 -1.91 -13.30
CA PRO A 92 -0.60 -0.74 -14.00
C PRO A 92 -1.50 -0.51 -15.22
N LYS A 93 -2.13 0.68 -15.29
CA LYS A 93 -2.74 1.16 -16.53
C LYS A 93 -1.60 1.39 -17.53
N ARG A 94 -1.23 0.34 -18.27
CA ARG A 94 -0.20 0.41 -19.31
C ARG A 94 -0.61 1.45 -20.33
N VAL A 95 -0.02 2.65 -20.25
CA VAL A 95 -0.17 3.68 -21.27
C VAL A 95 0.65 3.21 -22.47
N ARG A 96 -0.01 2.49 -23.38
CA ARG A 96 0.58 1.92 -24.61
C ARG A 96 1.28 2.97 -25.49
N ASN A 97 0.99 4.26 -25.25
CA ASN A 97 1.35 5.39 -26.12
C ASN A 97 2.66 6.11 -25.77
N LEU A 98 3.39 5.73 -24.71
CA LEU A 98 4.68 6.37 -24.34
C LEU A 98 5.93 5.65 -24.91
N LYS A 99 5.72 4.57 -25.66
CA LYS A 99 6.76 3.65 -26.12
C LYS A 99 7.41 4.11 -27.44
N LYS A 100 8.33 5.07 -27.34
CA LYS A 100 9.42 5.24 -28.31
C LYS A 100 10.77 5.14 -27.59
N GLY A 101 11.34 3.94 -27.63
CA GLY A 101 12.75 3.69 -27.99
C GLY A 101 13.87 4.25 -27.13
N ASN A 102 13.88 4.08 -25.80
CA ASN A 102 15.11 4.29 -25.02
C ASN A 102 15.22 3.34 -23.82
N LEU A 103 16.36 2.66 -23.68
CA LEU A 103 16.73 1.79 -22.55
C LEU A 103 16.63 2.49 -21.19
N ALA A 104 16.87 3.81 -21.17
CA ALA A 104 16.75 4.64 -19.97
C ALA A 104 15.34 4.66 -19.34
N LYS A 105 14.31 4.17 -20.04
CA LYS A 105 12.94 4.10 -19.54
C LYS A 105 12.59 2.79 -18.83
N GLU A 106 13.44 1.75 -18.87
CA GLU A 106 13.19 0.45 -18.21
C GLU A 106 13.32 0.52 -16.67
N SER A 107 13.70 1.66 -16.10
CA SER A 107 13.85 1.84 -14.65
C SER A 107 12.54 1.90 -13.86
N LEU A 108 11.39 2.03 -14.53
CA LEU A 108 10.08 2.07 -13.88
C LEU A 108 9.24 0.85 -14.30
N PRO A 109 8.58 0.14 -13.36
CA PRO A 109 7.73 -1.02 -13.67
C PRO A 109 6.63 -0.76 -14.70
N ILE A 110 6.18 0.49 -14.80
CA ILE A 110 5.13 0.94 -15.75
C ILE A 110 5.65 0.96 -17.21
N ASN A 111 6.96 1.05 -17.39
CA ASN A 111 7.64 1.19 -18.67
C ASN A 111 8.43 -0.08 -19.09
N GLU A 112 8.44 -1.12 -18.25
CA GLU A 112 9.15 -2.36 -18.51
C GLU A 112 8.58 -3.09 -19.75
N SER A 113 9.49 -3.66 -20.55
CA SER A 113 9.12 -4.51 -21.68
C SER A 113 8.66 -5.87 -21.15
N ASP A 114 7.46 -6.29 -21.52
CA ASP A 114 7.07 -7.68 -21.25
C ASP A 114 7.95 -8.67 -22.04
N ILE A 115 7.88 -9.95 -21.71
CA ILE A 115 8.72 -10.98 -22.34
C ILE A 115 8.52 -11.00 -23.86
N GLU A 116 7.30 -10.80 -24.36
CA GLU A 116 7.01 -10.77 -25.79
C GLU A 116 7.68 -9.57 -26.47
N GLN A 117 7.59 -8.37 -25.86
CA GLN A 117 8.25 -7.17 -26.36
C GLN A 117 9.77 -7.31 -26.37
N THR A 118 10.33 -7.94 -25.33
CA THR A 118 11.75 -8.24 -25.24
C THR A 118 12.17 -9.19 -26.36
N LEU A 119 11.44 -10.29 -26.56
CA LEU A 119 11.69 -11.23 -27.65
C LEU A 119 11.56 -10.58 -29.03
N ARG A 120 10.53 -9.75 -29.24
CA ARG A 120 10.34 -8.99 -30.48
C ARG A 120 11.51 -8.06 -30.74
N ARG A 121 11.98 -7.33 -29.73
CA ARG A 121 13.14 -6.43 -29.85
C ARG A 121 14.41 -7.21 -30.21
N LEU A 122 14.65 -8.35 -29.56
CA LEU A 122 15.80 -9.22 -29.85
C LEU A 122 15.78 -9.72 -31.30
N ILE A 123 14.62 -10.16 -31.79
CA ILE A 123 14.50 -10.76 -33.14
C ILE A 123 14.40 -9.69 -34.24
N VAL A 124 13.62 -8.62 -34.02
CA VAL A 124 13.29 -7.63 -35.06
C VAL A 124 14.30 -6.48 -35.08
N ASP A 125 14.54 -5.85 -33.93
CA ASP A 125 15.38 -4.65 -33.85
C ASP A 125 16.86 -5.02 -33.84
N LEU A 126 17.22 -6.06 -33.09
CA LEU A 126 18.60 -6.55 -32.94
C LEU A 126 18.95 -7.68 -33.92
N LYS A 127 17.97 -8.18 -34.70
CA LYS A 127 18.16 -9.18 -35.77
C LYS A 127 18.82 -10.48 -35.30
N ILE A 128 18.61 -10.87 -34.04
CA ILE A 128 19.12 -12.13 -33.50
C ILE A 128 18.23 -13.28 -34.03
N PRO A 129 18.81 -14.37 -34.56
CA PRO A 129 18.05 -15.53 -35.00
C PRO A 129 17.16 -16.10 -33.88
N PRO A 130 15.88 -16.42 -34.15
CA PRO A 130 14.99 -16.98 -33.14
C PRO A 130 15.53 -18.25 -32.47
N GLN A 131 16.24 -19.09 -33.23
CA GLN A 131 16.88 -20.30 -32.74
C GLN A 131 17.95 -19.99 -31.69
N GLU A 132 18.77 -18.95 -31.91
CA GLU A 132 19.82 -18.54 -30.98
C GLU A 132 19.23 -18.00 -29.67
N VAL A 133 18.17 -17.20 -29.75
CA VAL A 133 17.42 -16.73 -28.56
C VAL A 133 16.87 -17.92 -27.77
N PHE A 134 16.31 -18.92 -28.46
CA PHE A 134 15.75 -20.11 -27.82
C PHE A 134 16.83 -20.97 -27.14
N GLU A 135 17.96 -21.21 -27.80
CA GLU A 135 19.10 -21.92 -27.19
C GLU A 135 19.64 -21.18 -25.95
N THR A 136 19.70 -19.85 -26.01
CA THR A 136 20.13 -19.02 -24.87
C THR A 136 19.15 -19.16 -23.70
N LEU A 137 17.85 -19.08 -23.95
CA LEU A 137 16.82 -19.23 -22.92
C LEU A 137 16.84 -20.61 -22.25
N LYS A 138 17.14 -21.68 -23.00
CA LYS A 138 17.28 -23.03 -22.43
C LYS A 138 18.41 -23.14 -21.41
N ASN A 139 19.46 -22.34 -21.58
CA ASN A 139 20.64 -22.36 -20.72
C ASN A 139 20.62 -21.24 -19.66
N GLN A 140 19.66 -20.31 -19.72
CA GLN A 140 19.53 -19.23 -18.76
C GLN A 140 18.99 -19.75 -17.42
N THR A 141 19.69 -19.42 -16.34
CA THR A 141 19.25 -19.73 -14.97
C THR A 141 19.15 -18.45 -14.16
N VAL A 142 18.04 -18.27 -13.45
CA VAL A 142 17.84 -17.19 -12.48
C VAL A 142 17.65 -17.82 -11.11
N GLU A 143 18.60 -17.59 -10.20
CA GLU A 143 18.53 -18.07 -8.82
C GLU A 143 18.18 -16.91 -7.89
N LEU A 144 17.10 -17.08 -7.12
CA LEU A 144 16.66 -16.12 -6.12
C LEU A 144 17.10 -16.61 -4.74
N VAL A 145 18.03 -15.89 -4.12
CA VAL A 145 18.51 -16.19 -2.75
C VAL A 145 17.76 -15.31 -1.76
N PHE A 146 16.89 -15.93 -0.95
CA PHE A 146 16.17 -15.21 0.09
C PHE A 146 17.06 -14.99 1.31
N THR A 147 17.23 -13.73 1.68
CA THR A 147 17.93 -13.33 2.92
C THR A 147 16.93 -13.00 4.01
N ALA A 148 17.33 -13.17 5.27
CA ALA A 148 16.52 -12.66 6.38
C ALA A 148 16.37 -11.14 6.28
N HIS A 149 15.17 -10.62 6.56
CA HIS A 149 14.97 -9.17 6.64
C HIS A 149 15.51 -8.65 7.98
N PRO A 150 16.37 -7.60 8.00
CA PRO A 150 17.08 -7.17 9.21
C PRO A 150 16.17 -6.67 10.33
N THR A 151 14.97 -6.19 10.00
CA THR A 151 14.06 -5.53 10.98
C THR A 151 12.61 -6.00 10.92
N GLN A 152 12.24 -6.91 10.01
CA GLN A 152 10.83 -7.23 9.74
C GLN A 152 10.64 -8.73 9.49
N SER A 153 10.69 -9.52 10.56
CA SER A 153 10.16 -10.89 10.51
C SER A 153 8.63 -10.83 10.53
N VAL A 154 8.00 -10.76 9.37
CA VAL A 154 6.53 -10.77 9.26
C VAL A 154 6.03 -12.21 9.39
N ARG A 155 5.16 -12.47 10.38
CA ARG A 155 4.56 -13.79 10.56
C ARG A 155 3.64 -14.14 9.39
N ARG A 156 3.62 -15.41 8.98
CA ARG A 156 2.73 -15.91 7.91
C ARG A 156 1.27 -15.52 8.10
N SER A 157 0.77 -15.56 9.34
CA SER A 157 -0.61 -15.16 9.65
C SER A 157 -0.90 -13.68 9.37
N LEU A 158 0.09 -12.81 9.53
CA LEU A 158 -0.04 -11.38 9.19
C LEU A 158 -0.01 -11.19 7.67
N LEU A 159 0.87 -11.90 6.95
CA LEU A 159 0.87 -11.92 5.49
C LEU A 159 -0.48 -12.37 4.91
N GLN A 160 -1.13 -13.37 5.52
CA GLN A 160 -2.46 -13.81 5.11
C GLN A 160 -3.53 -12.73 5.33
N LYS A 161 -3.47 -11.97 6.43
CA LYS A 161 -4.37 -10.83 6.65
C LYS A 161 -4.16 -9.73 5.61
N HIS A 162 -2.90 -9.40 5.33
CA HIS A 162 -2.56 -8.44 4.28
C HIS A 162 -3.04 -8.90 2.89
N ALA A 163 -2.92 -10.19 2.58
CA ALA A 163 -3.45 -10.76 1.34
C ALA A 163 -4.98 -10.63 1.24
N ARG A 164 -5.72 -10.80 2.35
CA ARG A 164 -7.18 -10.58 2.37
C ARG A 164 -7.54 -9.13 2.06
N ILE A 165 -6.89 -8.17 2.73
CA ILE A 165 -7.09 -6.73 2.48
C ILE A 165 -6.81 -6.40 1.00
N ARG A 166 -5.70 -6.92 0.45
CA ARG A 166 -5.34 -6.75 -0.95
C ARG A 166 -6.42 -7.28 -1.89
N ASN A 167 -6.97 -8.46 -1.58
CA ASN A 167 -8.03 -9.09 -2.38
C ASN A 167 -9.35 -8.31 -2.31
N SER A 168 -9.73 -7.79 -1.14
CA SER A 168 -10.92 -6.95 -0.99
C SER A 168 -10.77 -5.65 -1.80
N LEU A 169 -9.61 -4.98 -1.71
CA LEU A 169 -9.32 -3.80 -2.53
C LEU A 169 -9.41 -4.11 -4.04
N ASN A 170 -8.82 -5.22 -4.49
CA ASN A 170 -8.90 -5.62 -5.90
C ASN A 170 -10.35 -5.82 -6.38
N GLN A 171 -11.21 -6.41 -5.55
CA GLN A 171 -12.61 -6.65 -5.90
C GLN A 171 -13.44 -5.37 -5.88
N LEU A 172 -13.23 -4.48 -4.91
CA LEU A 172 -13.92 -3.19 -4.81
C LEU A 172 -13.70 -2.30 -6.03
N TYR A 173 -12.52 -2.38 -6.67
CA TYR A 173 -12.18 -1.64 -7.88
C TYR A 173 -12.41 -2.43 -9.19
N ALA A 174 -13.07 -3.59 -9.12
CA ALA A 174 -13.51 -4.30 -10.32
C ALA A 174 -14.56 -3.48 -11.08
N LYS A 175 -14.52 -3.52 -12.42
CA LYS A 175 -15.36 -2.66 -13.29
C LYS A 175 -16.86 -2.90 -13.12
N ASP A 176 -17.27 -4.11 -12.76
CA ASP A 176 -18.68 -4.55 -12.78
C ASP A 176 -19.11 -5.12 -11.43
N ILE A 177 -18.85 -4.41 -10.33
CA ILE A 177 -19.27 -4.82 -8.98
C ILE A 177 -20.73 -4.40 -8.69
N SER A 178 -21.54 -5.35 -8.20
CA SER A 178 -22.90 -5.07 -7.73
C SER A 178 -22.89 -4.23 -6.45
N PRO A 179 -23.87 -3.35 -6.20
CA PRO A 179 -23.98 -2.62 -4.93
C PRO A 179 -24.01 -3.52 -3.69
N ASN A 180 -24.63 -4.71 -3.80
CA ASN A 180 -24.70 -5.68 -2.71
C ASN A 180 -23.31 -6.29 -2.42
N ASP A 181 -22.60 -6.73 -3.46
CA ASP A 181 -21.25 -7.29 -3.34
C ASP A 181 -20.27 -6.26 -2.78
N LYS A 182 -20.44 -4.98 -3.15
CA LYS A 182 -19.65 -3.88 -2.61
C LYS A 182 -19.88 -3.71 -1.11
N GLN A 183 -21.14 -3.73 -0.68
CA GLN A 183 -21.47 -3.63 0.74
C GLN A 183 -20.92 -4.82 1.53
N GLU A 184 -21.07 -6.04 1.01
CA GLU A 184 -20.51 -7.25 1.64
C GLU A 184 -18.98 -7.18 1.76
N LEU A 185 -18.29 -6.62 0.76
CA LEU A 185 -16.84 -6.44 0.79
C LEU A 185 -16.37 -5.32 1.72
N ASP A 186 -17.17 -4.27 1.90
CA ASP A 186 -16.89 -3.18 2.86
C ASP A 186 -17.08 -3.66 4.32
N GLU A 187 -17.94 -4.65 4.56
CA GLU A 187 -18.23 -5.21 5.89
C GLU A 187 -17.30 -6.38 6.31
N ALA A 188 -16.53 -6.95 5.38
CA ALA A 188 -15.70 -8.16 5.56
C ALA A 188 -14.28 -7.92 6.12
#